data_AF-A0A383R7J1-F1
#
_entry.id   AF-A0A383R7J1-F1
#
_cell.length_a   1.000
_cell.length_b   1.000
_cell.length_c   1.000
_cell.angle_alpha   90.00
_cell.angle_beta   90.00
_cell.angle_gamma   90.00
#
_symmetry.space_group_name_H-M   'P 1'
#
loop_
_entity.id
_entity.type
_entity.pdbx_description
1 polymer ?
#
loop_
_entity_poly.entity_id
_entity_poly.type
_entity_poly.pdbx_seq_one_letter_code
_entity_poly.pdbx_strand_id
1 'polypeptide(L)'
;MKQKIMLFFISSIFFSVLIILGAMKPFNKFSLEINLGLLFGFLSGLLFTLIILYIEWSYLREAGLNKAGISVINSIEFEATGNKEEVFALCLESIRSVKKSEIGLLNQDKGIITVNVGVNWRTWGDLIQFDIKEVSDQKCNVIITSRPAMGTALIDFGKNLENIIKLTNDLKVKTQINVKNNICNIT
;
A
#
# COMPACT_ATOMS: atom_id res chain seq x y z
N MET A 1 -1.66 -6.28 -13.70
CA MET A 1 -1.41 -7.62 -14.26
C MET A 1 -0.03 -8.18 -13.87
N LYS A 2 1.05 -7.41 -14.04
CA LYS A 2 2.43 -7.80 -13.64
C LYS A 2 2.56 -8.34 -12.20
N GLN A 3 2.04 -7.63 -11.20
CA GLN A 3 2.12 -8.05 -9.77
C GLN A 3 1.45 -9.40 -9.50
N LYS A 4 0.33 -9.68 -10.17
CA LYS A 4 -0.46 -10.92 -10.00
C LYS A 4 0.29 -12.13 -10.57
N ILE A 5 0.94 -11.93 -11.71
CA ILE A 5 1.83 -12.91 -12.33
C ILE A 5 3.07 -13.15 -11.45
N MET A 6 3.67 -12.10 -10.88
CA MET A 6 4.78 -12.24 -9.94
C MET A 6 4.38 -13.01 -8.67
N LEU A 7 3.22 -12.73 -8.10
CA LEU A 7 2.69 -13.45 -6.93
C LEU A 7 2.56 -14.95 -7.23
N PHE A 8 2.03 -15.29 -8.41
CA PHE A 8 1.92 -16.67 -8.86
C PHE A 8 3.27 -17.36 -8.93
N PHE A 9 4.25 -16.79 -9.64
CA PHE A 9 5.57 -17.43 -9.77
C PHE A 9 6.32 -17.55 -8.44
N ILE A 10 6.31 -16.50 -7.61
CA ILE A 10 6.97 -16.52 -6.30
C ILE A 10 6.36 -17.59 -5.39
N SER A 11 5.02 -17.65 -5.32
CA SER A 11 4.34 -18.64 -4.50
C SER A 11 4.55 -20.07 -5.03
N SER A 12 4.52 -20.27 -6.35
CA SER A 12 4.80 -21.58 -6.94
C SER A 12 6.20 -22.07 -6.62
N ILE A 13 7.22 -21.21 -6.77
CA ILE A 13 8.61 -21.55 -6.43
C ILE A 13 8.74 -21.85 -4.94
N PHE A 14 8.17 -21.01 -4.08
CA PHE A 14 8.20 -21.19 -2.63
C PHE A 14 7.62 -22.54 -2.21
N PHE A 15 6.42 -22.89 -2.70
CA PHE A 15 5.80 -24.18 -2.40
C PHE A 15 6.55 -25.35 -3.02
N SER A 16 7.09 -25.23 -4.24
CA SER A 16 7.93 -26.27 -4.83
C SER A 16 9.15 -26.58 -3.95
N VAL A 17 9.86 -25.55 -3.49
CA VAL A 17 11.04 -25.72 -2.63
C VAL A 17 10.65 -26.37 -1.30
N LEU A 18 9.57 -25.91 -0.67
CA LEU A 18 9.09 -26.51 0.60
C LEU A 18 8.75 -28.00 0.44
N ILE A 19 8.05 -28.37 -0.64
CA ILE A 19 7.66 -29.76 -0.88
C ILE A 19 8.87 -30.63 -1.17
N ILE A 20 9.81 -30.15 -1.99
CA ILE A 20 11.05 -30.88 -2.28
C ILE A 20 11.82 -31.11 -0.98
N LEU A 21 12.08 -30.06 -0.20
CA LEU A 21 12.81 -30.16 1.07
C LEU A 21 12.11 -31.05 2.10
N GLY A 22 10.78 -30.97 2.20
CA GLY A 22 9.98 -31.80 3.11
C GLY A 22 9.86 -33.26 2.68
N ALA A 23 10.00 -33.53 1.38
CA ALA A 23 9.98 -34.87 0.80
C ALA A 23 11.34 -35.58 0.85
N MET A 24 12.43 -34.88 1.24
CA MET A 24 13.79 -35.45 1.36
C MET A 24 13.85 -36.46 2.53
N LYS A 25 13.28 -37.64 2.33
CA LYS A 25 13.64 -38.88 3.03
C LYS A 25 14.79 -39.55 2.27
N PRO A 26 15.57 -40.46 2.88
CA PRO A 26 16.82 -40.96 2.27
C PRO A 26 16.62 -41.95 1.11
N PHE A 27 15.51 -41.92 0.36
CA PHE A 27 15.14 -42.97 -0.60
C PHE A 27 15.08 -42.53 -2.08
N ASN A 28 16.20 -42.75 -2.76
CA ASN A 28 16.38 -43.38 -4.08
C ASN A 28 15.73 -42.83 -5.38
N LYS A 29 14.83 -41.85 -5.38
CA LYS A 29 14.30 -41.28 -6.66
C LYS A 29 14.20 -39.75 -6.65
N PHE A 30 15.36 -39.11 -6.54
CA PHE A 30 15.53 -37.66 -6.61
C PHE A 30 14.76 -36.99 -7.77
N SER A 31 14.73 -37.61 -8.96
CA SER A 31 14.00 -37.08 -10.11
C SER A 31 12.48 -37.08 -9.94
N LEU A 32 11.92 -38.09 -9.27
CA LEU A 32 10.48 -38.16 -8.99
C LEU A 32 10.06 -37.09 -7.99
N GLU A 33 10.87 -36.88 -6.95
CA GLU A 33 10.62 -35.86 -5.91
C GLU A 33 10.63 -34.45 -6.48
N ILE A 34 11.60 -34.14 -7.36
CA ILE A 34 11.64 -32.85 -8.06
C ILE A 34 10.38 -32.65 -8.91
N ASN A 35 10.01 -33.64 -9.72
CA ASN A 35 8.86 -33.52 -10.61
C ASN A 35 7.55 -33.33 -9.83
N LEU A 36 7.37 -34.07 -8.73
CA LEU A 36 6.21 -33.90 -7.85
C LEU A 36 6.22 -32.53 -7.16
N GLY A 37 7.38 -32.08 -6.68
CA GLY A 37 7.53 -30.75 -6.07
C GLY A 37 7.21 -29.60 -7.03
N LEU A 38 7.64 -29.70 -8.28
CA LEU A 38 7.30 -28.73 -9.32
C LEU A 38 5.80 -28.73 -9.63
N LEU A 39 5.19 -29.91 -9.82
CA LEU A 39 3.76 -30.03 -10.10
C LEU A 39 2.91 -29.48 -8.97
N PHE A 40 3.16 -29.93 -7.74
CA PHE A 40 2.38 -29.49 -6.59
C PHE A 40 2.65 -28.03 -6.24
N GLY A 41 3.89 -27.54 -6.36
CA GLY A 41 4.17 -26.12 -6.17
C GLY A 41 3.46 -25.24 -7.19
N PHE A 42 3.39 -25.64 -8.47
CA PHE A 42 2.56 -24.95 -9.46
C PHE A 42 1.09 -24.88 -9.03
N LEU A 43 0.48 -26.02 -8.67
CA LEU A 43 -0.92 -26.09 -8.25
C LEU A 43 -1.19 -25.27 -6.99
N SER A 44 -0.31 -25.35 -5.98
CA SER A 44 -0.40 -24.58 -4.75
C SER A 44 -0.25 -23.08 -4.99
N GLY A 45 0.70 -22.66 -5.84
CA GLY A 45 0.88 -21.25 -6.19
C GLY A 45 -0.31 -20.67 -6.97
N LEU A 46 -0.91 -21.47 -7.87
CA LEU A 46 -2.14 -21.08 -8.56
C LEU A 46 -3.30 -20.91 -7.56
N LEU A 47 -3.54 -21.90 -6.71
CA LEU A 47 -4.59 -21.85 -5.69
C LEU A 47 -4.41 -20.65 -4.76
N PHE A 48 -3.19 -20.44 -4.25
CA PHE A 48 -2.86 -19.33 -3.37
C PHE A 48 -3.11 -17.98 -4.05
N THR A 49 -2.67 -17.83 -5.31
CA THR A 49 -2.91 -16.62 -6.08
C THR A 49 -4.41 -16.35 -6.24
N LEU A 50 -5.21 -17.37 -6.56
CA LEU A 50 -6.66 -17.23 -6.67
C LEU A 50 -7.31 -16.81 -5.34
N ILE A 51 -6.86 -17.38 -4.21
CA ILE A 51 -7.32 -17.00 -2.87
C ILE A 51 -7.00 -15.52 -2.59
N ILE A 52 -5.77 -15.07 -2.84
CA ILE A 52 -5.38 -13.67 -2.62
C ILE A 52 -6.17 -12.73 -3.52
N LEU A 53 -6.40 -13.09 -4.79
CA LEU A 53 -7.21 -12.29 -5.71
C LEU A 53 -8.68 -12.20 -5.29
N TYR A 54 -9.21 -13.26 -4.70
CA TYR A 54 -10.56 -13.27 -4.13
C TYR A 54 -10.64 -12.35 -2.90
N ILE A 55 -9.67 -12.44 -1.98
CA ILE A 55 -9.59 -11.57 -0.80
C ILE A 55 -9.46 -10.10 -1.24
N GLU A 56 -8.55 -9.78 -2.16
CA GLU A 56 -8.41 -8.45 -2.76
C GLU A 56 -9.75 -7.97 -3.32
N TRP A 57 -10.44 -8.78 -4.11
CA TRP A 57 -11.74 -8.42 -4.66
C TRP A 57 -12.80 -8.12 -3.59
N SER A 58 -12.85 -8.91 -2.51
CA SER A 58 -13.79 -8.70 -1.41
C SER A 58 -13.56 -7.34 -0.73
N TYR A 59 -12.30 -7.04 -0.37
CA TYR A 59 -11.95 -5.77 0.27
C TYR A 59 -12.27 -4.55 -0.58
N LEU A 60 -11.97 -4.61 -1.87
CA LEU A 60 -12.24 -3.51 -2.78
C LEU A 60 -13.74 -3.28 -2.94
N ARG A 61 -14.52 -4.38 -3.03
CA ARG A 61 -15.98 -4.30 -3.13
C ARG A 61 -16.59 -3.71 -1.87
N GLU A 62 -16.16 -4.13 -0.68
CA GLU A 62 -16.62 -3.60 0.60
C GLU A 62 -16.28 -2.11 0.76
N ALA A 63 -15.10 -1.69 0.29
CA ALA A 63 -14.67 -0.31 0.34
C ALA A 63 -15.28 0.58 -0.77
N GLY A 64 -16.07 0.01 -1.70
CA GLY A 64 -16.58 0.72 -2.87
C GLY A 64 -15.48 1.18 -3.84
N LEU A 65 -14.29 0.58 -3.78
CA LEU A 65 -13.13 0.95 -4.58
C LEU A 65 -13.12 0.17 -5.89
N ASN A 66 -12.92 0.87 -7.01
CA ASN A 66 -12.89 0.24 -8.32
C ASN A 66 -11.51 -0.36 -8.63
N LYS A 67 -11.47 -1.53 -9.28
CA LYS A 67 -10.23 -2.29 -9.53
C LYS A 67 -9.25 -1.58 -10.48
N ALA A 68 -9.76 -0.70 -11.34
CA ALA A 68 -8.95 0.07 -12.28
C ALA A 68 -8.29 1.23 -11.54
N GLY A 69 -7.12 1.01 -10.92
CA GLY A 69 -6.36 2.10 -10.28
C GLY A 69 -5.64 1.75 -8.98
N ILE A 70 -5.75 0.52 -8.51
CA ILE A 70 -5.09 0.13 -7.26
C ILE A 70 -3.61 -0.10 -7.54
N SER A 71 -2.82 0.86 -7.08
CA SER A 71 -1.38 0.74 -6.96
C SER A 71 -1.04 0.40 -5.52
N VAL A 72 0.09 -0.27 -5.31
CA VAL A 72 0.66 -0.41 -3.95
C VAL A 72 1.14 0.94 -3.43
N ILE A 73 1.50 1.88 -4.31
CA ILE A 73 1.87 3.25 -3.95
C ILE A 73 0.77 4.17 -4.45
N ASN A 74 0.11 4.87 -3.53
CA ASN A 74 -0.95 5.82 -3.83
C ASN A 74 -0.50 7.22 -3.41
N SER A 75 -0.77 8.20 -4.28
CA SER A 75 -0.41 9.60 -4.02
C SER A 75 -1.50 10.53 -4.54
N ILE A 76 -1.74 11.62 -3.80
CA ILE A 76 -2.63 12.72 -4.19
C ILE A 76 -1.89 14.04 -4.03
N GLU A 77 -2.10 14.94 -4.98
CA GLU A 77 -1.59 16.31 -4.95
C GLU A 77 -2.75 17.29 -5.00
N PHE A 78 -2.76 18.25 -4.09
CA PHE A 78 -3.77 19.30 -4.02
C PHE A 78 -3.18 20.63 -3.54
N GLU A 79 -3.86 21.71 -3.87
CA GLU A 79 -3.64 23.01 -3.23
C GLU A 79 -4.52 23.13 -2.00
N ALA A 80 -3.97 23.63 -0.89
CA ALA A 80 -4.69 23.98 0.32
C ALA A 80 -4.60 25.49 0.56
N THR A 81 -5.71 26.08 0.99
CA THR A 81 -5.75 27.47 1.46
C THR A 81 -5.15 27.56 2.87
N GLY A 82 -4.30 28.57 3.09
CA GLY A 82 -3.60 28.84 4.35
C GLY A 82 -2.11 29.04 4.15
N ASN A 83 -1.45 29.67 5.12
CA ASN A 83 0.01 29.74 5.15
C ASN A 83 0.62 28.36 5.47
N LYS A 84 1.93 28.23 5.33
CA LYS A 84 2.63 26.96 5.47
C LYS A 84 2.48 26.38 6.88
N GLU A 85 2.56 27.19 7.92
CA GLU A 85 2.43 26.78 9.31
C GLU A 85 1.03 26.22 9.61
N GLU A 86 -0.02 26.89 9.15
CA GLU A 86 -1.40 26.46 9.28
C GLU A 86 -1.65 25.14 8.55
N VAL A 87 -1.25 25.05 7.28
CA VAL A 87 -1.44 23.84 6.48
C VAL A 87 -0.64 22.67 7.06
N PHE A 88 0.56 22.93 7.58
CA PHE A 88 1.38 21.94 8.27
C PHE A 88 0.67 21.40 9.52
N ALA A 89 0.12 22.28 10.36
CA ALA A 89 -0.63 21.88 11.55
C ALA A 89 -1.87 21.06 11.20
N LEU A 90 -2.61 21.44 10.15
CA LEU A 90 -3.78 20.70 9.67
C LEU A 90 -3.40 19.31 9.16
N CYS A 91 -2.31 19.20 8.38
CA CYS A 91 -1.80 17.92 7.91
C CYS A 91 -1.38 17.03 9.09
N LEU A 92 -0.67 17.59 10.07
CA LEU A 92 -0.26 16.88 11.28
C LEU A 92 -1.46 16.37 12.08
N GLU A 93 -2.50 17.17 12.21
CA GLU A 93 -3.72 16.79 12.91
C GLU A 93 -4.47 15.67 12.16
N SER A 94 -4.51 15.73 10.82
CA SER A 94 -5.22 14.77 9.97
C SER A 94 -4.75 13.32 10.15
N ILE A 95 -3.51 13.13 10.61
CA ILE A 95 -2.92 11.81 10.89
C ILE A 95 -3.75 11.02 11.91
N ARG A 96 -4.47 11.69 12.82
CA ARG A 96 -5.38 11.06 13.80
C ARG A 96 -6.50 10.24 13.15
N SER A 97 -6.86 10.53 11.90
CA SER A 97 -7.83 9.73 11.12
C SER A 97 -7.29 8.34 10.73
N VAL A 98 -5.97 8.15 10.77
CA VAL A 98 -5.29 6.88 10.47
C VAL A 98 -4.99 6.15 11.77
N LYS A 99 -5.64 5.01 11.99
CA LYS A 99 -5.45 4.18 13.20
C LYS A 99 -4.03 3.62 13.28
N LYS A 100 -3.51 3.50 14.51
CA LYS A 100 -2.18 2.93 14.83
C LYS A 100 -1.06 3.64 14.06
N SER A 101 -1.14 4.96 13.94
CA SER A 101 -0.13 5.79 13.28
C SER A 101 0.80 6.41 14.32
N GLU A 102 2.09 6.50 13.98
CA GLU A 102 3.14 7.13 14.79
C GLU A 102 3.95 8.07 13.90
N ILE A 103 4.25 9.26 14.40
CA ILE A 103 5.08 10.23 13.68
C ILE A 103 6.52 9.71 13.68
N GLY A 104 7.08 9.52 12.48
CA GLY A 104 8.47 9.11 12.29
C GLY A 104 9.42 10.29 12.14
N LEU A 105 9.13 11.20 11.20
CA LEU A 105 9.93 12.41 10.95
C LEU A 105 9.01 13.62 10.88
N LEU A 106 9.44 14.72 11.49
CA LEU A 106 8.77 16.00 11.42
C LEU A 106 9.81 17.08 11.10
N ASN A 107 9.68 17.72 9.94
CA ASN A 107 10.57 18.80 9.50
C ASN A 107 9.72 19.95 8.94
N GLN A 108 9.39 20.90 9.80
CA GLN A 108 8.54 22.04 9.46
C GLN A 108 9.18 22.95 8.41
N ASP A 109 10.49 23.22 8.52
CA ASP A 109 11.23 24.06 7.58
C ASP A 109 11.17 23.51 6.15
N LYS A 110 11.27 22.19 5.98
CA LYS A 110 11.16 21.51 4.68
C LYS A 110 9.72 21.15 4.30
N GLY A 111 8.76 21.31 5.22
CA GLY A 111 7.38 20.90 5.02
C GLY A 111 7.18 19.39 4.91
N ILE A 112 8.02 18.59 5.59
CA ILE A 112 7.99 17.13 5.51
C ILE A 112 7.40 16.55 6.79
N ILE A 113 6.40 15.67 6.65
CA ILE A 113 5.89 14.83 7.72
C ILE A 113 5.94 13.38 7.26
N THR A 114 6.57 12.50 8.02
CA THR A 114 6.60 11.06 7.78
C THR A 114 5.91 10.34 8.91
N VAL A 115 5.04 9.40 8.59
CA VAL A 115 4.20 8.66 9.52
C VAL A 115 4.34 7.17 9.26
N ASN A 116 4.64 6.42 10.29
CA ASN A 116 4.62 4.97 10.27
C ASN A 116 3.23 4.49 10.69
N VAL A 117 2.59 3.67 9.87
CA VAL A 117 1.35 2.98 10.22
C VAL A 117 1.70 1.58 10.70
N GLY A 118 1.21 1.24 11.89
CA GLY A 118 1.49 -0.03 12.55
C GLY A 118 1.15 -1.24 11.70
N VAL A 119 1.82 -2.35 12.04
CA VAL A 119 1.72 -3.62 11.30
C VAL A 119 0.28 -4.06 11.18
N ASN A 120 -0.10 -4.42 9.95
CA ASN A 120 -1.36 -5.05 9.62
C ASN A 120 -1.10 -6.18 8.62
N TRP A 121 -2.00 -7.15 8.54
CA TRP A 121 -1.80 -8.35 7.72
C TRP A 121 -1.78 -8.06 6.20
N ARG A 122 -2.28 -6.88 5.76
CA ARG A 122 -2.34 -6.49 4.35
C ARG A 122 -1.00 -5.99 3.82
N THR A 123 -0.28 -5.19 4.62
CA THR A 123 0.92 -4.48 4.16
C THR A 123 2.15 -4.66 5.04
N TRP A 124 2.01 -5.32 6.18
CA TRP A 124 3.04 -5.41 7.23
C TRP A 124 3.49 -4.03 7.75
N GLY A 125 2.59 -3.04 7.64
CA GLY A 125 2.84 -1.65 8.01
C GLY A 125 2.93 -0.76 6.76
N ASP A 126 2.61 0.51 6.93
CA ASP A 126 2.65 1.52 5.86
C ASP A 126 3.55 2.68 6.25
N LEU A 127 4.03 3.40 5.24
CA LEU A 127 4.68 4.69 5.36
C LEU A 127 3.82 5.73 4.64
N ILE A 128 3.39 6.75 5.37
CA ILE A 128 2.72 7.92 4.82
C ILE A 128 3.69 9.09 4.87
N GLN A 129 3.80 9.83 3.77
CA GLN A 129 4.62 11.03 3.66
C GLN A 129 3.78 12.19 3.17
N PHE A 130 3.90 13.33 3.85
CA PHE A 130 3.41 14.62 3.41
C PHE A 130 4.60 15.45 2.95
N ASP A 131 4.46 16.08 1.78
CA ASP A 131 5.36 17.10 1.27
C ASP A 131 4.56 18.38 1.04
N ILE A 132 4.83 19.41 1.85
CA ILE A 132 4.11 20.67 1.90
C ILE A 132 5.03 21.78 1.40
N LYS A 133 4.65 22.42 0.30
CA LYS A 133 5.42 23.50 -0.32
C LYS A 133 4.56 24.74 -0.43
N GLU A 134 5.08 25.86 0.05
CA GLU A 134 4.43 27.15 -0.12
C GLU A 134 4.44 27.55 -1.60
N VAL A 135 3.28 27.98 -2.09
CA VAL A 135 3.09 28.52 -3.46
C VAL A 135 2.95 30.05 -3.40
N SER A 136 2.27 30.54 -2.36
CA SER A 136 2.17 31.95 -1.99
C SER A 136 1.79 32.06 -0.50
N ASP A 137 1.80 33.26 0.06
CA ASP A 137 1.56 33.54 1.50
C ASP A 137 0.29 32.88 2.10
N GLN A 138 -0.68 32.52 1.27
CA GLN A 138 -1.99 31.95 1.66
C GLN A 138 -2.34 30.66 0.89
N LYS A 139 -1.37 30.04 0.22
CA LYS A 139 -1.58 28.81 -0.54
C LYS A 139 -0.38 27.89 -0.46
N CYS A 140 -0.66 26.62 -0.17
CA CYS A 140 0.33 25.55 -0.17
C CYS A 140 -0.04 24.45 -1.15
N ASN A 141 0.95 23.88 -1.80
CA ASN A 141 0.85 22.62 -2.53
C ASN A 141 1.19 21.48 -1.57
N VAL A 142 0.31 20.49 -1.47
CA VAL A 142 0.48 19.34 -0.59
C VAL A 142 0.44 18.07 -1.42
N ILE A 143 1.44 17.23 -1.22
CA ILE A 143 1.47 15.87 -1.76
C ILE A 143 1.39 14.91 -0.58
N ILE A 144 0.42 14.00 -0.61
CA ILE A 144 0.33 12.90 0.36
C ILE A 144 0.62 11.62 -0.39
N THR A 145 1.58 10.84 0.08
CA THR A 145 1.93 9.53 -0.47
C THR A 145 1.79 8.47 0.59
N SER A 146 1.08 7.38 0.30
CA SER A 146 0.99 6.18 1.14
C SER A 146 1.54 4.98 0.39
N ARG A 147 2.42 4.22 1.05
CA ARG A 147 3.01 2.98 0.50
C ARG A 147 3.26 1.96 1.60
N PRO A 148 3.38 0.65 1.30
CA PRO A 148 3.85 -0.33 2.26
C PRO A 148 5.24 0.05 2.74
N ALA A 149 5.50 -0.17 4.04
CA ALA A 149 6.85 0.01 4.60
C ALA A 149 7.84 -0.95 3.94
N MET A 150 7.38 -2.17 3.63
CA MET A 150 8.14 -3.18 2.91
C MET A 150 8.06 -2.96 1.39
N GLY A 151 9.17 -2.54 0.77
CA GLY A 151 9.24 -2.27 -0.67
C GLY A 151 8.99 -3.47 -1.59
N THR A 152 8.97 -4.69 -1.05
CA THR A 152 8.68 -5.94 -1.78
C THR A 152 7.19 -6.32 -1.77
N ALA A 153 6.33 -5.54 -1.12
CA ALA A 153 4.89 -5.80 -1.11
C ALA A 153 4.29 -5.69 -2.53
N LEU A 154 3.70 -6.79 -3.00
CA LEU A 154 3.10 -6.87 -4.34
C LEU A 154 1.63 -6.47 -4.38
N ILE A 155 0.92 -6.64 -3.27
CA ILE A 155 -0.51 -6.38 -3.11
C ILE A 155 -0.70 -5.76 -1.73
N ASP A 156 -1.45 -4.65 -1.66
CA ASP A 156 -1.79 -3.94 -0.42
C ASP A 156 -3.30 -3.98 -0.11
N PHE A 157 -4.08 -4.67 -0.94
CA PHE A 157 -5.54 -4.79 -0.82
C PHE A 157 -6.27 -3.42 -0.78
N GLY A 158 -5.70 -2.40 -1.43
CA GLY A 158 -6.24 -1.04 -1.45
C GLY A 158 -5.97 -0.25 -0.15
N LYS A 159 -5.13 -0.77 0.75
CA LYS A 159 -4.85 -0.13 2.03
C LYS A 159 -4.25 1.27 1.88
N ASN A 160 -3.32 1.47 0.95
CA ASN A 160 -2.70 2.78 0.77
C ASN A 160 -3.69 3.80 0.20
N LEU A 161 -4.61 3.37 -0.66
CA LEU A 161 -5.71 4.20 -1.14
C LEU A 161 -6.67 4.58 -0.02
N GLU A 162 -7.02 3.62 0.85
CA GLU A 162 -7.83 3.84 2.06
C GLU A 162 -7.22 4.94 2.96
N ASN A 163 -5.89 4.94 3.12
CA ASN A 163 -5.17 5.96 3.90
C ASN A 163 -5.29 7.35 3.24
N ILE A 164 -5.05 7.46 1.92
CA ILE A 164 -5.19 8.71 1.17
C ILE A 164 -6.61 9.28 1.30
N ILE A 165 -7.63 8.44 1.14
CA ILE A 165 -9.04 8.85 1.24
C ILE A 165 -9.35 9.39 2.64
N LYS A 166 -8.92 8.71 3.70
CA LYS A 166 -9.15 9.15 5.09
C LYS A 166 -8.53 10.51 5.37
N LEU A 167 -7.26 10.68 5.01
CA LEU A 167 -6.53 11.92 5.21
C LEU A 167 -7.14 13.07 4.42
N THR A 168 -7.46 12.83 3.15
CA THR A 168 -8.05 13.85 2.27
C THR A 168 -9.44 14.25 2.76
N ASN A 169 -10.26 13.30 3.21
CA ASN A 169 -11.59 13.59 3.74
C ASN A 169 -11.53 14.39 5.04
N ASP A 170 -10.59 14.09 5.94
CA ASP A 170 -10.38 14.88 7.16
C ASP A 170 -9.96 16.32 6.81
N LEU A 171 -9.02 16.49 5.87
CA LEU A 171 -8.55 17.80 5.43
C LEU A 171 -9.63 18.62 4.73
N LYS A 172 -10.50 18.00 3.91
CA LYS A 172 -11.64 18.67 3.25
C LYS A 172 -12.62 19.31 4.24
N VAL A 173 -12.72 18.78 5.45
CA VAL A 173 -13.58 19.34 6.50
C VAL A 173 -12.94 20.57 7.15
N LYS A 174 -11.60 20.69 7.10
CA LYS A 174 -10.83 21.70 7.84
C LYS A 174 -10.33 22.85 6.99
N THR A 175 -10.10 22.62 5.69
CA THR A 175 -9.65 23.67 4.76
C THR A 175 -10.19 23.44 3.36
N GLN A 176 -10.20 24.50 2.56
CA GLN A 176 -10.49 24.42 1.13
C GLN A 176 -9.30 23.76 0.43
N ILE A 177 -9.57 22.64 -0.24
CA ILE A 177 -8.58 21.95 -1.07
C ILE A 177 -9.02 21.88 -2.53
N ASN A 178 -8.06 22.04 -3.44
CA ASN A 178 -8.25 21.89 -4.88
C ASN A 178 -7.32 20.80 -5.41
N VAL A 179 -7.88 19.66 -5.84
CA VAL A 179 -7.07 18.50 -6.30
C VAL A 179 -6.46 18.82 -7.66
N LYS A 180 -5.12 18.78 -7.74
CA LYS A 180 -4.36 19.03 -8.96
C LYS A 180 -4.07 17.76 -9.73
N ASN A 181 -3.64 16.72 -9.02
CA ASN A 181 -3.30 15.45 -9.61
C ASN A 181 -3.74 14.33 -8.69
N ASN A 182 -4.48 13.39 -9.27
CA ASN A 182 -4.99 12.24 -8.57
C ASN A 182 -4.42 10.98 -9.22
N ILE A 183 -3.23 10.58 -8.77
CA ILE A 183 -2.62 9.31 -9.20
C ILE A 183 -3.40 8.14 -8.59
N CYS A 184 -4.16 8.40 -7.53
CA CYS A 184 -5.22 7.54 -7.07
C CYS A 184 -6.44 7.73 -7.99
N ASN A 185 -6.98 6.69 -8.61
CA ASN A 185 -8.23 6.82 -9.40
C ASN A 185 -9.46 7.00 -8.47
N ILE A 186 -9.46 8.04 -7.63
CA ILE A 186 -10.58 8.43 -6.77
C ILE A 186 -11.47 9.32 -7.65
N THR A 187 -12.56 8.74 -8.16
CA THR A 187 -13.70 9.47 -8.73
C THR A 187 -14.49 10.17 -7.64
#